data_AF-A0A8E0S5I1-F1
#
_entry.id   AF-A0A8E0S5I1-F1
#
_cell.length_a   1.000
_cell.length_b   1.000
_cell.length_c   1.000
_cell.angle_alpha   90.00
_cell.angle_beta   90.00
_cell.angle_gamma   90.00
#
_symmetry.space_group_name_H-M   'P 1'
#
loop_
_entity.id
_entity.type
_entity.pdbx_description
1 polymer ?
#
loop_
_entity_poly.entity_id
_entity_poly.type
_entity_poly.pdbx_seq_one_letter_code
_entity_poly.pdbx_strand_id
1 'polypeptide(L)'
;MDMEGWGYVIVPSRQFTNRREKMIYMCLLEEAAFAPFGSLKIGEAIINVAELAREASIDVKKVRYSLSKLEESGFIKTRRLKQNKGIIVTIVDYVKLQNTKNYGKKSEPVQEETSAQEEQQEDEKKVKNNVFAFFEDEGFGLLSSFMAEKLNSLIDDYGEDKVLEAMKEAVTRNARNLAYVQRILQSNKNKSKEWQHGNTQNAKYRRGNGSNTEEASGKVSPIFDGVGRVRRKG
;
A
#
# COMPACT_ATOMS: atom_id res chain seq x y z
N MET A 1 -25.60 -13.91 26.82
CA MET A 1 -25.26 -14.30 25.45
C MET A 1 -24.07 -13.45 25.07
N ASP A 2 -22.90 -14.05 25.03
CA ASP A 2 -21.68 -13.36 24.60
C ASP A 2 -21.79 -13.10 23.10
N MET A 3 -21.73 -11.82 22.73
CA MET A 3 -21.84 -11.35 21.34
C MET A 3 -20.51 -11.52 20.58
N GLU A 4 -19.51 -12.15 21.21
CA GLU A 4 -18.20 -12.43 20.61
C GLU A 4 -18.38 -13.47 19.48
N GLY A 5 -18.31 -13.00 18.24
CA GLY A 5 -18.45 -13.82 17.03
C GLY A 5 -19.68 -13.52 16.17
N TRP A 6 -20.56 -12.60 16.58
CA TRP A 6 -21.68 -12.16 15.74
C TRP A 6 -21.15 -11.21 14.66
N GLY A 7 -21.07 -11.71 13.42
CA GLY A 7 -20.73 -10.90 12.26
C GLY A 7 -21.88 -9.96 11.90
N TYR A 8 -21.58 -8.70 11.62
CA TYR A 8 -22.54 -7.76 11.05
C TYR A 8 -22.36 -7.71 9.54
N VAL A 9 -23.46 -7.65 8.81
CA VAL A 9 -23.47 -7.48 7.36
C VAL A 9 -23.90 -6.05 7.03
N ILE A 10 -22.99 -5.26 6.47
CA ILE A 10 -23.27 -3.88 6.07
C ILE A 10 -23.81 -3.86 4.65
N VAL A 11 -24.96 -3.20 4.49
CA VAL A 11 -25.69 -3.10 3.22
C VAL A 11 -25.35 -1.78 2.52
N PRO A 12 -25.14 -1.77 1.19
CA PRO A 12 -24.94 -0.54 0.44
C PRO A 12 -26.14 0.41 0.54
N SER A 13 -25.87 1.72 0.59
CA SER A 13 -26.90 2.77 0.61
C SER A 13 -27.59 2.99 -0.75
N ARG A 14 -27.10 2.36 -1.82
CA ARG A 14 -27.72 2.43 -3.15
C ARG A 14 -29.17 1.95 -3.08
N GLN A 15 -30.06 2.69 -3.72
CA GLN A 15 -31.48 2.39 -3.72
C GLN A 15 -31.78 1.23 -4.66
N PHE A 16 -32.33 0.15 -4.12
CA PHE A 16 -32.92 -0.92 -4.93
C PHE A 16 -34.26 -0.44 -5.49
N THR A 17 -34.42 -0.46 -6.80
CA THR A 17 -35.68 -0.12 -7.47
C THR A 17 -36.77 -1.16 -7.19
N ASN A 18 -36.41 -2.44 -7.11
CA ASN A 18 -37.36 -3.52 -6.84
C ASN A 18 -37.12 -4.16 -5.46
N ARG A 19 -38.21 -4.32 -4.68
CA ARG A 19 -38.17 -5.01 -3.38
C ARG A 19 -37.66 -6.45 -3.50
N ARG A 20 -38.00 -7.15 -4.58
CA ARG A 20 -37.53 -8.53 -4.82
C ARG A 20 -36.02 -8.58 -5.04
N GLU A 21 -35.47 -7.65 -5.80
CA GLU A 21 -34.02 -7.56 -6.04
C GLU A 21 -33.28 -7.25 -4.75
N LYS A 22 -33.83 -6.34 -3.92
CA LYS A 22 -33.32 -6.09 -2.57
C LYS A 22 -33.28 -7.38 -1.75
N MET A 23 -34.39 -8.12 -1.69
CA MET A 23 -34.47 -9.36 -0.92
C MET A 23 -33.45 -10.39 -1.40
N ILE A 24 -33.39 -10.65 -2.71
CA ILE A 24 -32.42 -11.58 -3.30
C ILE A 24 -30.99 -11.13 -2.99
N TYR A 25 -30.69 -9.84 -3.14
CA TYR A 25 -29.37 -9.32 -2.82
C TYR A 25 -29.01 -9.50 -1.33
N MET A 26 -29.96 -9.29 -0.40
CA MET A 26 -29.71 -9.53 1.02
C MET A 26 -29.37 -10.99 1.30
N CYS A 27 -30.11 -11.94 0.73
CA CYS A 27 -29.81 -13.37 0.88
C CYS A 27 -28.41 -13.71 0.36
N LEU A 28 -28.06 -13.22 -0.85
CA LEU A 28 -26.74 -13.41 -1.44
C LEU A 28 -25.62 -12.81 -0.58
N LEU A 29 -25.87 -11.66 0.03
CA LEU A 29 -24.89 -10.96 0.86
C LEU A 29 -24.61 -11.72 2.15
N GLU A 30 -25.64 -12.32 2.75
CA GLU A 30 -25.53 -13.19 3.92
C GLU A 30 -24.75 -14.47 3.59
N GLU A 31 -25.09 -15.14 2.49
CA GLU A 31 -24.38 -16.34 2.03
C GLU A 31 -22.91 -16.05 1.70
N ALA A 32 -22.63 -14.93 1.03
CA ALA A 32 -21.27 -14.51 0.69
C ALA A 32 -20.43 -14.10 1.91
N ALA A 33 -21.09 -13.73 3.01
CA ALA A 33 -20.42 -13.45 4.28
C ALA A 33 -19.92 -14.71 4.97
N PHE A 34 -20.64 -15.81 4.79
CA PHE A 34 -20.30 -17.10 5.34
C PHE A 34 -19.58 -17.95 4.28
N ALA A 35 -18.32 -17.63 3.97
CA ALA A 35 -17.52 -18.46 3.05
C ALA A 35 -17.16 -19.79 3.72
N PRO A 36 -17.82 -20.92 3.40
CA PRO A 36 -17.65 -22.16 4.12
C PRO A 36 -16.54 -22.94 3.41
N PHE A 37 -15.29 -22.71 3.81
CA PHE A 37 -14.10 -23.51 3.46
C PHE A 37 -13.98 -23.99 1.99
N GLY A 38 -13.06 -23.41 1.22
CA GLY A 38 -12.72 -23.92 -0.12
C GLY A 38 -12.02 -22.90 -1.01
N SER A 39 -12.18 -23.03 -2.33
CA SER A 39 -11.59 -22.15 -3.35
C SER A 39 -12.35 -20.84 -3.59
N LEU A 40 -13.35 -20.51 -2.76
CA LEU A 40 -14.16 -19.31 -2.91
C LEU A 40 -13.47 -18.15 -2.22
N LYS A 41 -13.49 -16.98 -2.86
CA LYS A 41 -12.96 -15.75 -2.28
C LYS A 41 -13.99 -15.13 -1.34
N ILE A 42 -13.51 -14.25 -0.47
CA ILE A 42 -14.38 -13.47 0.41
C ILE A 42 -15.37 -12.64 -0.42
N GLY A 43 -16.65 -12.65 -0.06
CA GLY A 43 -17.70 -11.99 -0.85
C GLY A 43 -18.16 -12.76 -2.09
N GLU A 44 -17.77 -14.03 -2.24
CA GLU A 44 -18.32 -14.95 -3.25
C GLU A 44 -19.23 -15.98 -2.60
N ALA A 45 -20.33 -16.32 -3.28
CA ALA A 45 -21.27 -17.37 -2.90
C ALA A 45 -21.54 -18.30 -4.08
N ILE A 46 -21.67 -19.60 -3.83
CA ILE A 46 -22.21 -20.55 -4.83
C ILE A 46 -23.70 -20.67 -4.59
N ILE A 47 -24.49 -20.38 -5.62
CA ILE A 47 -25.94 -20.48 -5.57
C ILE A 47 -26.45 -21.49 -6.58
N ASN A 48 -27.41 -22.28 -6.12
CA ASN A 48 -28.33 -23.01 -6.96
C ASN A 48 -29.63 -22.20 -7.12
N VAL A 49 -29.84 -21.66 -8.32
CA VAL A 49 -30.99 -20.78 -8.60
C VAL A 49 -32.34 -21.46 -8.32
N ALA A 50 -32.45 -22.78 -8.53
CA ALA A 50 -33.68 -23.51 -8.30
C ALA A 50 -33.96 -23.74 -6.80
N GLU A 51 -32.91 -23.79 -5.99
CA GLU A 51 -33.01 -23.91 -4.53
C GLU A 51 -33.37 -22.57 -3.90
N LEU A 52 -32.63 -21.51 -4.27
CA LEU A 52 -32.93 -20.14 -3.85
C LEU A 52 -34.38 -19.74 -4.20
N ALA A 53 -34.87 -20.13 -5.38
CA ALA A 53 -36.25 -19.91 -5.78
C ALA A 53 -37.27 -20.63 -4.89
N ARG A 54 -37.00 -21.88 -4.50
CA ARG A 54 -37.87 -22.66 -3.60
C ARG A 54 -37.90 -22.07 -2.20
N GLU A 55 -36.74 -21.75 -1.64
CA GLU A 55 -36.61 -21.17 -0.30
C GLU A 55 -37.28 -19.80 -0.21
N ALA A 56 -37.04 -18.95 -1.21
CA ALA A 56 -37.66 -17.62 -1.25
C ALA A 56 -39.15 -17.65 -1.69
N SER A 57 -39.69 -18.81 -2.09
CA SER A 57 -41.03 -18.94 -2.69
C SER A 57 -41.23 -18.00 -3.90
N ILE A 58 -40.21 -17.86 -4.74
CA ILE A 58 -40.21 -17.02 -5.94
C ILE A 58 -40.10 -17.92 -7.17
N ASP A 59 -40.76 -17.54 -8.27
CA ASP A 59 -40.56 -18.21 -9.55
C ASP A 59 -39.10 -18.12 -10.01
N VAL A 60 -38.54 -19.26 -10.45
CA VAL A 60 -37.16 -19.40 -10.92
C VAL A 60 -36.83 -18.36 -12.00
N LYS A 61 -37.79 -18.07 -12.90
CA LYS A 61 -37.59 -17.06 -13.95
C LYS A 61 -37.41 -15.66 -13.38
N LYS A 62 -38.19 -15.30 -12.35
CA LYS A 62 -38.10 -14.02 -11.65
C LYS A 62 -36.79 -13.89 -10.90
N VAL A 63 -36.29 -14.97 -10.29
CA VAL A 63 -34.96 -14.99 -9.65
C VAL A 63 -33.87 -14.72 -10.68
N ARG A 64 -33.86 -15.44 -11.81
CA ARG A 64 -32.88 -15.21 -12.88
C ARG A 64 -32.92 -13.78 -13.42
N TYR A 65 -34.12 -13.25 -13.65
CA TYR A 65 -34.30 -11.87 -14.11
C TYR A 65 -33.72 -10.87 -13.10
N SER A 66 -34.01 -11.06 -11.80
CA SER A 66 -33.47 -10.20 -10.75
C SER A 66 -31.95 -10.32 -10.62
N LEU A 67 -31.35 -11.50 -10.80
CA LEU A 67 -29.90 -11.66 -10.83
C LEU A 67 -29.27 -10.89 -11.99
N SER A 68 -29.83 -11.00 -13.20
CA SER A 68 -29.36 -10.22 -14.35
C SER A 68 -29.48 -8.72 -14.12
N LYS A 69 -30.58 -8.26 -13.50
CA LYS A 69 -30.78 -6.84 -13.19
C LYS A 69 -29.80 -6.32 -12.14
N LEU A 70 -29.51 -7.11 -11.11
CA LEU A 70 -28.51 -6.79 -10.09
C LEU A 70 -27.09 -6.73 -10.68
N GLU A 71 -26.80 -7.58 -11.67
CA GLU A 71 -25.53 -7.55 -12.41
C GLU A 71 -25.41 -6.31 -13.31
N GLU A 72 -26.45 -5.98 -14.07
CA GLU A 72 -26.51 -4.74 -14.89
C GLU A 72 -26.35 -3.47 -14.04
N SER A 73 -26.92 -3.46 -12.85
CA SER A 73 -26.83 -2.32 -11.92
C SER A 73 -25.54 -2.31 -11.09
N GLY A 74 -24.64 -3.27 -11.32
CA GLY A 74 -23.30 -3.28 -10.73
C GLY A 74 -23.25 -3.71 -9.27
N PHE A 75 -24.30 -4.34 -8.74
CA PHE A 75 -24.29 -4.87 -7.36
C PHE A 75 -23.54 -6.19 -7.26
N ILE A 76 -23.62 -7.02 -8.30
CA ILE A 76 -23.06 -8.38 -8.32
C ILE A 76 -22.39 -8.69 -9.66
N LYS A 77 -21.57 -9.74 -9.69
CA LYS A 77 -21.08 -10.38 -10.90
C LYS A 77 -21.41 -11.87 -10.86
N THR A 78 -21.82 -12.46 -11.98
CA THR A 78 -22.21 -13.86 -12.02
C THR A 78 -21.30 -14.68 -12.93
N ARG A 79 -20.98 -15.91 -12.51
CA ARG A 79 -20.11 -16.85 -13.23
C ARG A 79 -20.67 -18.25 -13.12
N ARG A 80 -20.83 -18.95 -14.24
CA ARG A 80 -21.25 -20.37 -14.23
C ARG A 80 -20.08 -21.28 -13.87
N LEU A 81 -20.33 -22.29 -13.02
CA LEU A 81 -19.35 -23.33 -12.75
C LEU A 81 -19.38 -24.41 -13.82
N LYS A 82 -18.23 -25.06 -14.00
CA LYS A 82 -18.14 -26.28 -14.80
C LYS A 82 -18.98 -27.40 -14.14
N GLN A 83 -19.44 -28.36 -14.95
CA GLN A 83 -20.18 -29.54 -14.50
C GLN A 83 -21.53 -29.24 -13.81
N ASN A 84 -22.24 -28.17 -14.20
CA ASN A 84 -23.58 -27.83 -13.69
C ASN A 84 -23.69 -27.71 -12.14
N LYS A 85 -22.59 -27.37 -11.47
CA LYS A 85 -22.53 -27.23 -10.00
C LYS A 85 -23.15 -25.93 -9.46
N GLY A 86 -23.85 -25.16 -10.30
CA GLY A 86 -24.46 -23.89 -9.93
C GLY A 86 -23.76 -22.66 -10.51
N ILE A 87 -23.96 -21.52 -9.87
CA ILE A 87 -23.46 -20.21 -10.27
C ILE A 87 -22.69 -19.61 -9.11
N ILE A 88 -21.47 -19.12 -9.33
CA ILE A 88 -20.77 -18.24 -8.40
C ILE A 88 -21.31 -16.83 -8.60
N VAL A 89 -21.73 -16.21 -7.51
CA VAL A 89 -22.08 -14.80 -7.45
C VAL A 89 -21.06 -14.09 -6.59
N THR A 90 -20.44 -13.06 -7.14
CA THR A 90 -19.48 -12.19 -6.44
C THR A 90 -20.18 -10.88 -6.13
N ILE A 91 -20.19 -10.49 -4.85
CA ILE A 91 -20.71 -9.18 -4.44
C ILE A 91 -19.67 -8.10 -4.74
N VAL A 92 -20.07 -7.07 -5.47
CA VAL A 92 -19.18 -5.95 -5.81
C VAL A 92 -18.84 -5.14 -4.55
N ASP A 93 -17.56 -4.79 -4.39
CA ASP A 93 -17.05 -4.00 -3.27
C ASP A 93 -17.37 -4.57 -1.87
N TYR A 94 -17.57 -5.88 -1.76
CA TYR A 94 -17.93 -6.57 -0.51
C TYR A 94 -17.04 -6.18 0.68
N VAL A 95 -15.72 -6.23 0.49
CA VAL A 95 -14.74 -5.87 1.55
C VAL A 95 -14.88 -4.42 2.00
N LYS A 96 -15.17 -3.50 1.06
CA LYS A 96 -15.39 -2.09 1.38
C LYS A 96 -16.68 -1.91 2.18
N LEU A 97 -17.74 -2.64 1.83
CA LEU A 97 -19.00 -2.61 2.55
C LEU A 97 -18.83 -3.09 4.00
N GLN A 98 -18.12 -4.19 4.23
CA GLN A 98 -17.95 -4.74 5.58
C GLN A 98 -16.97 -3.95 6.48
N ASN A 99 -16.22 -2.99 5.92
CA ASN A 99 -15.27 -2.21 6.70
C ASN A 99 -15.97 -1.11 7.53
N THR A 100 -16.15 -1.37 8.82
CA THR A 100 -16.78 -0.44 9.78
C THR A 100 -15.96 0.83 10.05
N LYS A 101 -14.68 0.90 9.65
CA LYS A 101 -13.81 2.07 9.90
C LYS A 101 -14.30 3.36 9.23
N ASN A 102 -15.18 3.24 8.24
CA ASN A 102 -15.71 4.37 7.46
C ASN A 102 -17.18 4.73 7.79
N TYR A 103 -17.88 3.97 8.63
CA TYR A 103 -19.26 4.24 8.97
C TYR A 103 -19.36 5.53 9.83
N GLY A 104 -19.99 6.58 9.29
CA GLY A 104 -20.13 7.88 9.95
C GLY A 104 -19.20 9.00 9.44
N LYS A 105 -18.24 8.71 8.54
CA LYS A 105 -17.56 9.75 7.79
C LYS A 105 -18.45 10.17 6.63
N LYS A 106 -19.00 11.40 6.64
CA LYS A 106 -19.75 11.96 5.53
C LYS A 106 -18.86 11.96 4.27
N SER A 107 -19.09 11.04 3.35
CA SER A 107 -18.62 11.18 1.98
C SER A 107 -19.68 11.93 1.19
N GLU A 108 -19.32 13.10 0.68
CA GLU A 108 -20.05 13.83 -0.37
C GLU A 108 -20.30 12.93 -1.60
N PRO A 109 -21.33 13.20 -2.42
CA PRO A 109 -21.95 12.22 -3.29
C PRO A 109 -21.00 11.76 -4.40
N VAL A 110 -20.83 10.44 -4.49
CA VAL A 110 -20.17 9.77 -5.63
C VAL A 110 -21.07 9.92 -6.84
N GLN A 111 -20.68 10.82 -7.76
CA GLN A 111 -21.23 10.89 -9.10
C GLN A 111 -20.83 9.63 -9.86
N GLU A 112 -21.82 9.03 -10.49
CA GLU A 112 -21.66 7.95 -11.46
C GLU A 112 -20.95 8.52 -12.69
N GLU A 113 -19.77 8.02 -13.00
CA GLU A 113 -19.23 8.12 -14.35
C GLU A 113 -19.05 6.71 -14.92
N THR A 114 -20.02 6.32 -15.73
CA THR A 114 -19.91 5.24 -16.70
C THR A 114 -19.14 5.71 -17.93
N SER A 115 -18.09 4.95 -18.26
CA SER A 115 -17.65 4.57 -19.61
C SER A 115 -17.20 5.69 -20.56
N ALA A 116 -15.89 5.77 -20.83
CA ALA A 116 -15.27 5.24 -22.06
C ALA A 116 -13.90 5.90 -22.33
N GLN A 117 -13.01 5.10 -22.93
CA GLN A 117 -11.77 5.48 -23.63
C GLN A 117 -10.52 5.73 -22.77
N GLU A 118 -9.64 4.73 -22.75
CA GLU A 118 -8.23 4.87 -23.17
C GLU A 118 -7.64 3.46 -23.37
N GLU A 119 -7.98 2.84 -24.51
CA GLU A 119 -7.06 1.95 -25.21
C GLU A 119 -5.91 2.83 -25.72
N GLN A 120 -4.80 2.85 -24.98
CA GLN A 120 -3.43 3.15 -25.41
C GLN A 120 -2.58 3.50 -24.18
N GLN A 121 -2.10 2.48 -23.45
CA GLN A 121 -0.89 2.51 -22.57
C GLN A 121 -0.87 1.21 -21.74
N GLU A 122 -0.73 0.07 -22.42
CA GLU A 122 -0.78 -1.24 -21.76
C GLU A 122 0.58 -1.71 -21.20
N ASP A 123 1.67 -0.97 -21.42
CA ASP A 123 3.01 -1.40 -20.98
C ASP A 123 3.60 -0.65 -19.76
N GLU A 124 3.06 0.51 -19.35
CA GLU A 124 3.56 1.23 -18.15
C GLU A 124 2.80 0.93 -16.85
N LYS A 125 1.56 0.44 -16.91
CA LYS A 125 0.71 0.22 -15.72
C LYS A 125 1.04 -1.05 -14.94
N LYS A 126 1.83 -1.98 -15.49
CA LYS A 126 2.26 -3.18 -14.74
C LYS A 126 3.32 -2.87 -13.68
N VAL A 127 4.10 -1.80 -13.87
CA VAL A 127 5.20 -1.46 -12.96
C VAL A 127 4.67 -0.63 -11.79
N LYS A 128 3.92 0.45 -12.07
CA LYS A 128 3.33 1.37 -11.07
C LYS A 128 2.51 0.69 -9.96
N ASN A 129 2.00 -0.51 -10.19
CA ASN A 129 1.22 -1.25 -9.20
C ASN A 129 2.06 -1.76 -8.01
N ASN A 130 3.39 -1.80 -8.10
CA ASN A 130 4.21 -2.43 -7.08
C ASN A 130 4.39 -1.56 -5.84
N VAL A 131 4.63 -0.24 -5.99
CA VAL A 131 4.91 0.64 -4.84
C VAL A 131 3.66 0.94 -4.01
N PHE A 132 2.51 1.18 -4.66
CA PHE A 132 1.25 1.43 -3.94
C PHE A 132 0.76 0.20 -3.19
N ALA A 133 0.82 -0.98 -3.82
CA ALA A 133 0.48 -2.23 -3.14
C ALA A 133 1.43 -2.49 -1.95
N PHE A 134 2.74 -2.31 -2.16
CA PHE A 134 3.75 -2.48 -1.10
C PHE A 134 3.52 -1.51 0.08
N PHE A 135 3.04 -0.29 -0.18
CA PHE A 135 2.70 0.68 0.86
C PHE A 135 1.60 0.14 1.80
N GLU A 136 0.52 -0.38 1.23
CA GLU A 136 -0.61 -0.89 2.00
C GLU A 136 -0.30 -2.23 2.67
N ASP A 137 0.35 -3.15 1.94
CA ASP A 137 0.66 -4.51 2.40
C ASP A 137 1.66 -4.53 3.57
N GLU A 138 2.68 -3.67 3.55
CA GLU A 138 3.73 -3.63 4.58
C GLU A 138 3.39 -2.74 5.78
N GLY A 139 2.18 -2.17 5.81
CA GLY A 139 1.67 -1.45 6.98
C GLY A 139 2.22 -0.04 7.15
N PHE A 140 2.46 0.70 6.06
CA PHE A 140 2.71 2.15 6.13
C PHE A 140 1.46 2.97 6.45
N GLY A 141 0.28 2.34 6.37
CA GLY A 141 -1.01 2.93 6.67
C GLY A 141 -1.98 2.78 5.50
N LEU A 142 -3.11 3.46 5.60
CA LEU A 142 -4.09 3.54 4.51
C LEU A 142 -3.60 4.54 3.45
N LEU A 143 -3.72 4.18 2.19
CA LEU A 143 -3.41 5.08 1.08
C LEU A 143 -4.51 6.16 0.96
N SER A 144 -4.34 7.29 1.64
CA SER A 144 -5.19 8.47 1.44
C SER A 144 -4.80 9.22 0.15
N SER A 145 -5.69 10.05 -0.42
CA SER A 145 -5.38 10.89 -1.60
C SER A 145 -4.09 11.67 -1.41
N PHE A 146 -3.92 12.28 -0.24
CA PHE A 146 -2.71 13.03 0.10
C PHE A 146 -1.44 12.16 0.14
N MET A 147 -1.53 10.95 0.68
CA MET A 147 -0.39 10.03 0.70
C MET A 147 -0.08 9.48 -0.69
N ALA A 148 -1.11 9.24 -1.52
CA ALA A 148 -0.95 8.83 -2.91
C ALA A 148 -0.29 9.93 -3.75
N GLU A 149 -0.72 11.19 -3.62
CA GLU A 149 -0.07 12.35 -4.25
C GLU A 149 1.39 12.50 -3.81
N LYS A 150 1.66 12.34 -2.51
CA LYS A 150 3.02 12.40 -1.97
C LYS A 150 3.89 11.24 -2.46
N LEU A 151 3.32 10.05 -2.63
CA LEU A 151 4.06 8.89 -3.14
C LEU A 151 4.30 9.02 -4.65
N ASN A 152 3.32 9.51 -5.42
CA ASN A 152 3.48 9.87 -6.82
C ASN A 152 4.61 10.90 -7.01
N SER A 153 4.65 11.97 -6.20
CA SER A 153 5.71 12.97 -6.34
C SER A 153 7.11 12.41 -6.04
N LEU A 154 7.23 11.45 -5.10
CA LEU A 154 8.48 10.75 -4.86
C LEU A 154 8.87 9.83 -6.03
N ILE A 155 7.89 9.18 -6.66
CA ILE A 155 8.11 8.36 -7.86
C ILE A 155 8.58 9.24 -9.03
N ASP A 156 7.94 10.39 -9.24
CA ASP A 156 8.30 11.35 -10.29
C ASP A 156 9.73 11.92 -10.08
N ASP A 157 10.09 12.23 -8.83
CA ASP A 157 11.39 12.83 -8.50
C ASP A 157 12.58 11.85 -8.51
N TYR A 158 12.36 10.60 -8.07
CA TYR A 158 13.44 9.64 -7.80
C TYR A 158 13.40 8.39 -8.67
N GLY A 159 12.25 8.08 -9.26
CA GLY A 159 11.97 6.83 -9.96
C GLY A 159 11.45 5.74 -9.03
N GLU A 160 10.56 4.91 -9.56
CA GLU A 160 9.81 3.90 -8.81
C GLU A 160 10.71 2.91 -8.05
N ASP A 161 11.74 2.38 -8.70
CA ASP A 161 12.65 1.37 -8.13
C ASP A 161 13.33 1.86 -6.85
N LYS A 162 13.77 3.12 -6.85
CA LYS A 162 14.46 3.72 -5.69
C LYS A 162 13.50 3.98 -4.55
N VAL A 163 12.26 4.36 -4.86
CA VAL A 163 11.20 4.54 -3.85
C VAL A 163 10.89 3.19 -3.20
N LEU A 164 10.73 2.13 -3.99
CA LEU A 164 10.49 0.78 -3.48
C LEU A 164 11.63 0.29 -2.58
N GLU A 165 12.89 0.49 -2.98
CA GLU A 165 14.05 0.12 -2.18
C GLU A 165 14.10 0.90 -0.85
N ALA A 166 13.86 2.21 -0.89
CA ALA A 166 13.80 3.04 0.31
C ALA A 166 12.64 2.63 1.25
N MET A 167 11.51 2.19 0.69
CA MET A 167 10.41 1.64 1.48
C MET A 167 10.77 0.31 2.14
N LYS A 168 11.43 -0.61 1.42
CA LYS A 168 11.95 -1.86 2.02
C LYS A 168 12.90 -1.56 3.19
N GLU A 169 13.81 -0.59 3.03
CA GLU A 169 14.71 -0.17 4.10
C GLU A 169 13.93 0.41 5.30
N ALA A 170 12.88 1.21 5.06
CA ALA A 170 12.02 1.74 6.11
C ALA A 170 11.30 0.63 6.90
N VAL A 171 10.83 -0.43 6.22
CA VAL A 171 10.23 -1.62 6.87
C VAL A 171 11.25 -2.34 7.74
N THR A 172 12.45 -2.63 7.21
CA THR A 172 13.51 -3.32 7.98
C THR A 172 13.93 -2.56 9.23
N ARG A 173 13.86 -1.22 9.20
CA ARG A 173 14.18 -0.35 10.34
C ARG A 173 12.97 -0.02 11.22
N ASN A 174 11.83 -0.66 10.98
CA ASN A 174 10.59 -0.45 11.73
C ASN A 174 10.11 1.03 11.70
N ALA A 175 10.47 1.78 10.66
CA ALA A 175 10.22 3.22 10.50
C ALA A 175 9.31 3.47 9.28
N ARG A 176 8.13 2.84 9.30
CA ARG A 176 7.17 2.79 8.18
C ARG A 176 6.39 4.10 7.99
N ASN A 177 7.07 5.16 7.58
CA ASN A 177 6.43 6.43 7.23
C ASN A 177 7.12 7.11 6.04
N LEU A 178 6.36 7.87 5.24
CA LEU A 178 6.89 8.53 4.04
C LEU A 178 7.94 9.60 4.32
N ALA A 179 7.96 10.20 5.53
CA ALA A 179 9.01 11.14 5.90
C ALA A 179 10.37 10.45 6.01
N TYR A 180 10.40 9.22 6.53
CA TYR A 180 11.60 8.40 6.62
C TYR A 180 12.08 7.95 5.24
N VAL A 181 11.15 7.51 4.38
CA VAL A 181 11.42 7.14 2.98
C VAL A 181 12.03 8.34 2.22
N GLN A 182 11.41 9.52 2.34
CA GLN A 182 11.92 10.75 1.74
C GLN A 182 13.34 11.08 2.23
N ARG A 183 13.63 10.88 3.52
CA ARG A 183 14.96 11.11 4.09
C ARG A 183 16.02 10.14 3.54
N ILE A 184 15.67 8.87 3.33
CA ILE A 184 16.55 7.89 2.67
C ILE A 184 16.85 8.34 1.24
N LEU A 185 15.82 8.70 0.47
CA LEU A 185 15.94 9.16 -0.90
C LEU A 185 16.81 10.42 -1.03
N GLN A 186 16.61 11.40 -0.15
CA GLN A 186 17.42 12.62 -0.07
C GLN A 186 18.88 12.33 0.29
N SER A 187 19.13 11.42 1.25
CA SER A 187 20.49 11.00 1.60
C SER A 187 21.22 10.40 0.41
N ASN A 188 20.54 9.55 -0.37
CA ASN A 188 21.11 8.92 -1.56
C ASN A 188 21.34 9.92 -2.70
N LYS A 189 20.47 10.92 -2.87
CA LYS A 189 20.65 12.02 -3.84
C LYS A 189 21.81 12.96 -3.47
N ASN A 190 22.05 13.18 -2.19
CA ASN A 190 23.17 14.02 -1.74
C ASN A 190 24.51 13.29 -1.89
N LYS A 191 24.55 11.98 -1.61
CA LYS A 191 25.71 11.16 -1.94
C LYS A 191 26.03 11.25 -3.44
N SER A 192 25.07 11.07 -4.34
CA SER A 192 25.38 11.15 -5.78
C SER A 192 25.95 12.53 -6.20
N LYS A 193 25.50 13.63 -5.58
CA LYS A 193 26.06 14.98 -5.82
C LYS A 193 27.46 15.19 -5.21
N GLU A 194 27.70 14.69 -4.01
CA GLU A 194 29.01 14.79 -3.33
C GLU A 194 30.10 14.04 -4.09
N TRP A 195 29.79 12.85 -4.63
CA TRP A 195 30.70 12.10 -5.48
C TRP A 195 30.92 12.76 -6.86
N GLN A 196 29.93 13.50 -7.38
CA GLN A 196 30.09 14.30 -8.61
C GLN A 196 30.91 15.57 -8.41
N HIS A 197 30.92 16.18 -7.21
CA HIS A 197 31.74 17.35 -6.89
C HIS A 197 33.14 16.98 -6.35
N GLY A 198 33.29 15.78 -5.78
CA GLY A 198 34.54 15.27 -5.22
C GLY A 198 35.61 14.88 -6.24
N ASN A 199 35.26 14.75 -7.53
CA ASN A 199 36.24 14.43 -8.58
C ASN A 199 37.01 15.66 -9.11
N THR A 200 36.68 16.87 -8.67
CA THR A 200 37.32 18.12 -9.17
C THR A 200 38.19 18.86 -8.14
N GLN A 201 38.27 18.39 -6.88
CA GLN A 201 39.12 19.02 -5.87
C GLN A 201 40.35 18.20 -5.45
N ASN A 202 40.41 16.89 -5.71
CA ASN A 202 41.60 16.09 -5.39
C ASN A 202 42.68 16.04 -6.50
N ALA A 203 42.49 16.75 -7.61
CA ALA A 203 43.50 16.87 -8.67
C ALA A 203 44.49 18.04 -8.47
N LYS A 204 44.28 18.93 -7.48
CA LYS A 204 45.13 20.12 -7.25
C LYS A 204 46.16 20.00 -6.11
N TYR A 205 46.16 18.92 -5.34
CA TYR A 205 47.14 18.70 -4.26
C TYR A 205 48.12 17.53 -4.52
N ARG A 206 48.28 17.12 -5.78
CA ARG A 206 49.23 16.08 -6.16
C ARG A 206 50.19 16.55 -7.25
N ARG A 207 51.09 17.48 -6.92
CA ARG A 207 52.38 17.68 -7.62
C ARG A 207 53.36 18.55 -6.82
N GLY A 208 54.50 17.94 -6.45
CA GLY A 208 55.77 18.58 -6.04
C GLY A 208 55.80 19.04 -4.58
N ASN A 209 56.84 18.81 -3.77
CA ASN A 209 58.24 18.64 -4.10
C ASN A 209 58.98 18.01 -2.90
N GLY A 210 59.97 17.15 -3.14
CA GLY A 210 60.67 16.39 -2.11
C GLY A 210 61.62 17.20 -1.22
N SER A 211 61.97 16.62 -0.09
CA SER A 211 63.19 16.96 0.65
C SER A 211 63.78 15.72 1.30
N ASN A 212 64.97 15.36 0.81
CA ASN A 212 65.90 14.46 1.47
C ASN A 212 66.18 14.98 2.88
N THR A 213 66.20 14.09 3.87
CA THR A 213 66.81 14.38 5.17
C THR A 213 68.12 13.60 5.23
N GLU A 214 69.21 14.29 4.87
CA GLU A 214 70.57 13.83 5.14
C GLU A 214 70.89 14.04 6.62
N GLU A 215 71.50 13.01 7.21
CA GLU A 215 72.09 13.03 8.54
C GLU A 215 73.22 14.05 8.64
N ALA A 216 73.19 14.91 9.66
CA ALA A 216 74.39 15.60 10.12
C ALA A 216 74.40 15.75 11.65
N SER A 217 75.27 14.94 12.23
CA SER A 217 75.90 15.00 13.56
C SER A 217 76.11 16.42 14.13
N GLY A 218 75.72 16.61 15.40
CA GLY A 218 76.19 17.72 16.25
C GLY A 218 75.82 17.53 17.72
N LYS A 219 76.76 17.01 18.52
CA LYS A 219 76.65 16.80 19.98
C LYS A 219 76.74 18.13 20.74
N VAL A 220 75.85 18.37 21.72
CA VAL A 220 76.19 19.03 23.01
C VAL A 220 75.17 18.58 24.07
N SER A 221 75.63 18.20 25.28
CA SER A 221 74.82 17.82 26.45
C SER A 221 75.04 18.82 27.62
N PRO A 222 74.46 18.64 28.83
CA PRO A 222 73.45 19.52 29.43
C PRO A 222 73.96 20.31 30.65
N ILE A 223 73.22 21.31 31.13
CA ILE A 223 73.49 21.95 32.44
C ILE A 223 72.17 22.28 33.17
N PHE A 224 72.03 21.67 34.34
CA PHE A 224 71.04 21.87 35.41
C PHE A 224 71.05 23.33 35.95
N ASP A 225 69.90 23.89 36.36
CA ASP A 225 69.60 24.21 37.79
C ASP A 225 68.36 25.13 38.02
N GLY A 226 67.51 24.69 38.97
CA GLY A 226 66.70 25.54 39.87
C GLY A 226 65.41 26.18 39.31
N VAL A 227 64.29 26.34 40.03
CA VAL A 227 63.93 26.20 41.45
C VAL A 227 62.39 26.03 41.51
N GLY A 228 61.89 24.98 42.15
CA GLY A 228 60.45 24.83 42.46
C GLY A 228 60.23 24.70 43.96
N ARG A 229 59.90 25.80 44.65
CA ARG A 229 59.60 25.81 46.10
C ARG A 229 58.08 25.78 46.35
N VAL A 230 57.66 24.72 47.03
CA VAL A 230 56.70 24.62 48.15
C VAL A 230 55.41 25.47 48.12
N ARG A 231 54.25 24.80 48.12
CA ARG A 231 52.97 25.36 48.53
C ARG A 231 52.45 24.59 49.76
N ARG A 232 52.38 25.27 50.92
CA ARG A 232 51.84 24.75 52.18
C ARG A 232 50.32 24.64 52.12
N LYS A 233 49.78 23.60 52.76
CA LYS A 233 48.37 23.47 53.18
C LYS A 233 48.10 24.42 54.34
N GLY A 234 47.01 25.18 54.23
CA GLY A 234 46.22 25.73 55.31
C GLY A 234 44.78 25.38 54.98
#